data_AF-A0A938TYI4-F1
#
_entry.id   AF-A0A938TYI4-F1
#
_cell.length_a   1.000
_cell.length_b   1.000
_cell.length_c   1.000
_cell.angle_alpha   90.00
_cell.angle_beta   90.00
_cell.angle_gamma   90.00
#
_symmetry.space_group_name_H-M   'P 1'
#
loop_
_entity.id
_entity.type
_entity.pdbx_description
1 polymer ?
#
loop_
_entity_poly.entity_id
_entity_poly.type
_entity_poly.pdbx_seq_one_letter_code
_entity_poly.pdbx_strand_id
1 'polypeptide(L)'
;MAEASPVLSYIQEKLGSKVLETLQPQGDNVVMLSRDGLRDSFRLLKEDAQLGFDLLSDITAVDYWKKKEPRFEVVYQLTVTQGGCRLRVRVPVPESDATVLSLTPLWRGANFLEREVWDLYGIRFVDHPDLRRILLYDEFQGHPLRKDYPINQCQPRVPERHVDGTFVDERSNNKLRRLQHEINRKK
;
A
#
# COMPACT_ATOMS: atom_id res chain seq x y z
N MET A 1 -24.31 -17.46 20.51
CA MET A 1 -24.06 -17.10 19.10
C MET A 1 -24.04 -15.58 19.07
N ALA A 2 -22.90 -14.96 18.76
CA ALA A 2 -22.82 -13.50 18.75
C ALA A 2 -23.76 -12.95 17.67
N GLU A 3 -24.66 -12.05 18.03
CA GLU A 3 -25.54 -11.37 17.09
C GLU A 3 -24.68 -10.61 16.08
N ALA A 4 -25.00 -10.75 14.79
CA ALA A 4 -24.27 -10.06 13.74
C ALA A 4 -24.34 -8.54 13.96
N SER A 5 -23.17 -7.89 13.94
CA SER A 5 -23.06 -6.42 14.04
C SER A 5 -24.07 -5.72 13.11
N PRO A 6 -24.88 -4.77 13.60
CA PRO A 6 -25.84 -4.03 12.77
C PRO A 6 -25.19 -3.38 11.53
N VAL A 7 -23.93 -2.96 11.67
CA VAL A 7 -23.13 -2.37 10.58
C VAL A 7 -22.87 -3.40 9.47
N LEU A 8 -22.52 -4.64 9.83
CA LEU A 8 -22.23 -5.69 8.85
C LEU A 8 -23.51 -6.09 8.08
N SER A 9 -24.63 -6.20 8.78
CA SER A 9 -25.94 -6.48 8.16
C SER A 9 -26.34 -5.38 7.18
N TYR A 10 -26.15 -4.12 7.55
CA TYR A 10 -26.44 -2.98 6.67
C TYR A 10 -25.53 -2.94 5.43
N ILE A 11 -24.23 -3.22 5.60
CA ILE A 11 -23.29 -3.33 4.48
C ILE A 11 -23.71 -4.47 3.54
N GLN A 12 -24.13 -5.61 4.08
CA GLN A 12 -24.57 -6.75 3.30
C GLN A 12 -25.85 -6.44 2.50
N GLU A 13 -26.79 -5.70 3.09
CA GLU A 13 -28.00 -5.23 2.39
C GLU A 13 -27.66 -4.29 1.23
N LYS A 14 -26.76 -3.32 1.45
CA LYS A 14 -26.39 -2.31 0.44
C LYS A 14 -25.54 -2.84 -0.69
N LEU A 15 -24.55 -3.68 -0.38
CA LEU A 15 -23.58 -4.18 -1.36
C LEU A 15 -24.01 -5.51 -1.99
N GLY A 16 -24.97 -6.23 -1.38
CA GLY A 16 -25.57 -7.43 -1.91
C GLY A 16 -24.54 -8.48 -2.33
N SER A 17 -24.58 -8.87 -3.62
CA SER A 17 -23.71 -9.91 -4.18
C SER A 17 -22.22 -9.56 -4.21
N LYS A 18 -21.83 -8.32 -3.92
CA LYS A 18 -20.42 -7.93 -3.82
C LYS A 18 -19.78 -8.38 -2.50
N VAL A 19 -20.59 -8.68 -1.48
CA VAL A 19 -20.11 -9.23 -0.20
C VAL A 19 -19.98 -10.74 -0.32
N LEU A 20 -18.76 -11.22 -0.18
CA LEU A 20 -18.45 -12.65 -0.21
C LEU A 20 -18.65 -13.29 1.17
N GLU A 21 -18.24 -12.59 2.22
CA GLU A 21 -18.28 -13.11 3.59
C GLU A 21 -18.29 -11.95 4.59
N THR A 22 -18.94 -12.12 5.73
CA THR A 22 -18.89 -11.21 6.88
C THR A 22 -18.45 -11.96 8.11
N LEU A 23 -17.50 -11.41 8.87
CA LEU A 23 -16.94 -12.01 10.07
C LEU A 23 -16.88 -10.98 11.19
N GLN A 24 -17.04 -11.44 12.43
CA GLN A 24 -16.88 -10.59 13.61
C GLN A 24 -15.96 -11.23 14.67
N PRO A 25 -14.66 -11.41 14.37
CA PRO A 25 -13.72 -11.92 15.36
C PRO A 25 -13.55 -10.91 16.49
N GLN A 26 -13.82 -11.32 17.73
CA GLN A 26 -13.50 -10.55 18.94
C GLN A 26 -14.08 -9.12 18.97
N GLY A 27 -15.18 -8.89 18.23
CA GLY A 27 -15.86 -7.60 18.14
C GLY A 27 -15.44 -6.74 16.93
N ASP A 28 -14.37 -7.10 16.22
CA ASP A 28 -13.94 -6.37 15.02
C ASP A 28 -14.83 -6.71 13.83
N ASN A 29 -15.35 -5.70 13.14
CA ASN A 29 -16.14 -5.90 11.93
C ASN A 29 -15.22 -6.19 10.75
N VAL A 30 -15.41 -7.34 10.10
CA VAL A 30 -14.63 -7.73 8.93
C VAL A 30 -15.59 -8.09 7.79
N VAL A 31 -15.36 -7.53 6.62
CA VAL A 31 -16.12 -7.84 5.40
C VAL A 31 -15.17 -8.26 4.30
N MET A 32 -15.50 -9.35 3.61
CA MET A 32 -14.79 -9.77 2.41
C MET A 32 -15.59 -9.30 1.19
N LEU A 33 -14.95 -8.49 0.34
CA LEU A 33 -15.57 -7.93 -0.87
C LEU A 33 -14.95 -8.54 -2.12
N SER A 34 -15.76 -8.70 -3.16
CA SER A 34 -15.27 -8.97 -4.51
C SER A 34 -14.45 -7.78 -5.03
N ARG A 35 -13.45 -8.06 -5.86
CA ARG A 35 -12.72 -7.04 -6.61
C ARG A 35 -13.59 -6.31 -7.64
N ASP A 36 -14.71 -6.92 -8.04
CA ASP A 36 -15.59 -6.36 -9.07
C ASP A 36 -16.34 -5.13 -8.54
N GLY A 37 -16.14 -3.99 -9.20
CA GLY A 37 -16.74 -2.72 -8.79
C GLY A 37 -16.24 -2.24 -7.42
N LEU A 38 -14.99 -2.57 -7.07
CA LEU A 38 -14.39 -2.27 -5.77
C LEU A 38 -14.48 -0.78 -5.40
N ARG A 39 -14.08 0.09 -6.33
CA ARG A 39 -14.09 1.55 -6.11
C ARG A 39 -15.49 2.07 -5.77
N ASP A 40 -16.53 1.52 -6.40
CA ASP A 40 -17.91 1.93 -6.11
C ASP A 40 -18.38 1.43 -4.74
N SER A 41 -17.98 0.22 -4.35
CA SER A 41 -18.25 -0.31 -3.01
C SER A 41 -17.60 0.57 -1.94
N PHE A 42 -16.32 0.93 -2.12
CA PHE A 42 -15.63 1.83 -1.20
C PHE A 42 -16.18 3.26 -1.21
N ARG A 43 -16.65 3.76 -2.35
CA ARG A 43 -17.35 5.05 -2.42
C ARG A 43 -18.61 5.03 -1.55
N LEU A 44 -19.40 3.97 -1.63
CA LEU A 44 -20.58 3.79 -0.79
C LEU A 44 -20.21 3.74 0.70
N LEU A 45 -19.17 2.99 1.07
CA LEU A 45 -18.70 2.93 2.47
C LEU A 45 -18.30 4.32 3.01
N LYS A 46 -17.75 5.18 2.16
CA LYS A 46 -17.34 6.53 2.52
C LYS A 46 -18.50 7.53 2.58
N GLU A 47 -19.36 7.51 1.58
CA GLU A 47 -20.38 8.56 1.33
C GLU A 47 -21.74 8.26 1.97
N ASP A 48 -22.02 7.00 2.34
CA ASP A 48 -23.28 6.65 3.00
C ASP A 48 -23.39 7.31 4.39
N ALA A 49 -24.54 7.95 4.65
CA ALA A 49 -24.77 8.74 5.85
C ALA A 49 -24.78 7.92 7.15
N GLN A 50 -25.03 6.60 7.09
CA GLN A 50 -25.01 5.72 8.26
C GLN A 50 -23.64 5.09 8.48
N LEU A 51 -22.81 4.95 7.45
CA LEU A 51 -21.48 4.35 7.53
C LEU A 51 -20.38 5.38 7.75
N GLY A 52 -20.28 6.37 6.86
CA GLY A 52 -19.39 7.53 7.01
C GLY A 52 -17.92 7.20 7.27
N PHE A 53 -17.35 6.16 6.64
CA PHE A 53 -15.94 5.80 6.83
C PHE A 53 -15.00 6.85 6.21
N ASP A 54 -14.69 7.88 6.98
CA ASP A 54 -13.95 9.06 6.53
C ASP A 54 -12.43 8.87 6.54
N LEU A 55 -11.91 7.99 7.41
CA LEU A 55 -10.49 7.71 7.54
C LEU A 55 -10.13 6.32 7.01
N LEU A 56 -9.31 6.29 5.96
CA LEU A 56 -8.55 5.11 5.57
C LEU A 56 -7.27 5.05 6.43
N SER A 57 -7.25 4.14 7.40
CA SER A 57 -6.17 4.05 8.39
C SER A 57 -4.95 3.29 7.86
N ASP A 58 -5.17 2.23 7.08
CA ASP A 58 -4.10 1.35 6.61
C ASP A 58 -4.52 0.57 5.36
N ILE A 59 -3.56 0.25 4.50
CA ILE A 59 -3.70 -0.72 3.40
C ILE A 59 -2.49 -1.64 3.47
N THR A 60 -2.76 -2.93 3.59
CA THR A 60 -1.73 -3.96 3.59
C THR A 60 -2.14 -5.15 2.73
N ALA A 61 -1.25 -6.11 2.54
CA ALA A 61 -1.57 -7.35 1.86
C ALA A 61 -1.09 -8.56 2.65
N VAL A 62 -1.80 -9.67 2.48
CA VAL A 62 -1.45 -10.96 3.07
C VAL A 62 -1.19 -11.95 1.95
N ASP A 63 -0.04 -12.62 2.01
CA ASP A 63 0.32 -13.69 1.09
C ASP A 63 0.03 -15.05 1.73
N TYR A 64 -0.95 -15.76 1.17
CA TYR A 64 -1.36 -17.11 1.58
C TYR A 64 -0.72 -18.21 0.72
N TRP A 65 0.50 -18.01 0.22
CA TRP A 65 1.26 -19.00 -0.54
C TRP A 65 1.08 -20.44 -0.05
N LYS A 66 0.57 -21.31 -0.94
CA LYS A 66 0.28 -22.74 -0.72
C LYS A 66 -0.72 -23.06 0.42
N LYS A 67 -1.44 -22.07 0.95
CA LYS A 67 -2.43 -22.24 2.02
C LYS A 67 -3.87 -21.97 1.57
N LYS A 68 -4.07 -21.01 0.66
CA LYS A 68 -5.40 -20.56 0.22
C LYS A 68 -5.31 -20.04 -1.22
N GLU A 69 -6.38 -20.25 -1.99
CA GLU A 69 -6.63 -19.56 -3.26
C GLU A 69 -7.88 -18.66 -3.11
N PRO A 70 -7.86 -17.40 -3.61
CA PRO A 70 -6.73 -16.69 -4.22
C PRO A 70 -5.54 -16.45 -3.27
N ARG A 71 -4.31 -16.50 -3.82
CA ARG A 71 -3.05 -16.35 -3.08
C ARG A 71 -2.97 -15.07 -2.24
N PHE A 72 -3.27 -13.92 -2.85
CA PHE A 72 -3.11 -12.63 -2.19
C PHE A 72 -4.44 -12.16 -1.63
N GLU A 73 -4.36 -11.37 -0.57
CA GLU A 73 -5.52 -10.69 -0.02
C GLU A 73 -5.13 -9.29 0.40
N VAL A 74 -5.75 -8.27 -0.20
CA VAL A 74 -5.50 -6.87 0.16
C VAL A 74 -6.48 -6.50 1.27
N VAL A 75 -5.94 -5.97 2.35
CA VAL A 75 -6.67 -5.63 3.56
C VAL A 75 -6.67 -4.12 3.71
N TYR A 76 -7.86 -3.54 3.79
CA TYR A 76 -8.08 -2.13 4.03
C TYR A 76 -8.65 -1.95 5.43
N GLN A 77 -8.10 -1.02 6.19
CA GLN A 77 -8.62 -0.64 7.50
C GLN A 77 -9.31 0.71 7.39
N LEU A 78 -10.62 0.74 7.59
CA LEU A 78 -11.44 1.92 7.57
C LEU A 78 -11.90 2.25 9.00
N THR A 79 -11.88 3.54 9.32
CA THR A 79 -12.29 4.05 10.62
C THR A 79 -13.24 5.23 10.42
N VAL A 80 -14.30 5.27 11.21
CA VAL A 80 -15.15 6.46 11.39
C VAL A 80 -14.54 7.28 12.52
N THR A 81 -14.09 8.49 12.23
CA THR A 81 -13.45 9.36 13.24
C THR A 81 -14.46 9.82 14.29
N GLN A 82 -15.71 10.07 13.90
CA GLN A 82 -16.81 10.42 14.79
C GLN A 82 -17.57 9.17 15.22
N GLY A 83 -17.27 8.64 16.41
CA GLY A 83 -17.92 7.45 16.98
C GLY A 83 -17.06 6.19 17.00
N GLY A 84 -15.86 6.23 16.39
CA GLY A 84 -14.81 5.23 16.61
C GLY A 84 -15.10 3.84 16.03
N CYS A 85 -16.06 3.71 15.12
CA CYS A 85 -16.34 2.43 14.45
C CYS A 85 -15.19 2.07 13.50
N ARG A 86 -14.78 0.81 13.49
CA ARG A 86 -13.75 0.27 12.60
C ARG A 86 -14.32 -0.84 11.74
N LEU A 87 -13.87 -0.89 10.49
CA LEU A 87 -14.21 -1.91 9.52
C LEU A 87 -12.94 -2.36 8.80
N ARG A 88 -12.69 -3.67 8.81
CA ARG A 88 -11.65 -4.28 7.99
C ARG A 88 -12.27 -4.87 6.73
N VAL A 89 -11.85 -4.36 5.58
CA VAL A 89 -12.27 -4.88 4.28
C VAL A 89 -11.17 -5.76 3.73
N ARG A 90 -11.51 -6.99 3.34
CA ARG A 90 -10.59 -7.98 2.78
C ARG A 90 -10.97 -8.23 1.33
N VAL A 91 -10.00 -8.14 0.42
CA VAL A 91 -10.23 -8.31 -1.02
C VAL A 91 -9.30 -9.40 -1.53
N PRO A 92 -9.81 -10.59 -1.90
CA PRO A 92 -8.99 -11.65 -2.44
C PRO A 92 -8.53 -11.31 -3.87
N VAL A 93 -7.25 -11.54 -4.15
CA VAL A 93 -6.59 -11.20 -5.42
C VAL A 93 -5.79 -12.41 -5.92
N PRO A 94 -6.03 -12.88 -7.16
CA PRO A 94 -5.28 -14.01 -7.72
C PRO A 94 -3.86 -13.59 -8.12
N GLU A 95 -2.93 -14.55 -8.12
CA GLU A 95 -1.56 -14.29 -8.58
C GLU A 95 -1.47 -14.06 -10.09
N SER A 96 -2.30 -14.76 -10.87
CA SER A 96 -2.33 -14.63 -12.34
C SER A 96 -2.69 -13.22 -12.82
N ASP A 97 -3.44 -12.48 -12.00
CA ASP A 97 -3.86 -11.11 -12.24
C ASP A 97 -3.83 -10.34 -10.90
N ALA A 98 -2.62 -10.06 -10.43
CA ALA A 98 -2.35 -9.36 -9.19
C ALA A 98 -2.60 -7.85 -9.32
N THR A 99 -3.81 -7.47 -9.75
CA THR A 99 -4.22 -6.09 -9.97
C THR A 99 -5.47 -5.72 -9.16
N VAL A 100 -5.52 -4.47 -8.70
CA VAL A 100 -6.64 -3.91 -7.93
C VAL A 100 -6.86 -2.45 -8.34
N LEU A 101 -8.09 -1.93 -8.24
CA LEU A 101 -8.35 -0.51 -8.48
C LEU A 101 -7.80 0.36 -7.34
N SER A 102 -7.13 1.46 -7.67
CA SER A 102 -6.67 2.45 -6.69
C SER A 102 -7.85 3.15 -6.00
N LEU A 103 -7.71 3.34 -4.69
CA LEU A 103 -8.60 4.12 -3.85
C LEU A 103 -8.10 5.55 -3.64
N THR A 104 -6.97 5.94 -4.24
CA THR A 104 -6.47 7.32 -4.19
C THR A 104 -7.47 8.41 -4.58
N PRO A 105 -8.40 8.20 -5.54
CA PRO A 105 -9.42 9.21 -5.84
C PRO A 105 -10.43 9.41 -4.70
N LEU A 106 -10.58 8.42 -3.82
CA LEU A 106 -11.48 8.48 -2.66
C LEU A 106 -10.74 8.98 -1.41
N TRP A 107 -9.58 8.41 -1.10
CA TRP A 107 -8.73 8.83 0.01
C TRP A 107 -7.34 9.17 -0.50
N ARG A 108 -6.95 10.44 -0.40
CA ARG A 108 -5.60 10.88 -0.79
C ARG A 108 -4.49 10.17 -0.01
N GLY A 109 -4.78 9.77 1.24
CA GLY A 109 -3.86 8.99 2.09
C GLY A 109 -3.52 7.60 1.55
N ALA A 110 -4.32 7.05 0.63
CA ALA A 110 -4.07 5.74 0.04
C ALA A 110 -2.78 5.70 -0.81
N ASN A 111 -2.29 6.85 -1.29
CA ASN A 111 -1.19 6.91 -2.24
C ASN A 111 0.07 6.19 -1.74
N PHE A 112 0.48 6.52 -0.51
CA PHE A 112 1.68 5.93 0.08
C PHE A 112 1.49 4.45 0.42
N LEU A 113 0.32 4.09 0.93
CA LEU A 113 0.00 2.72 1.35
C LEU A 113 -0.11 1.76 0.15
N GLU A 114 -0.74 2.21 -0.95
CA GLU A 114 -0.83 1.44 -2.19
C GLU A 114 0.56 1.22 -2.81
N ARG A 115 1.43 2.24 -2.76
CA ARG A 115 2.83 2.10 -3.20
C ARG A 115 3.61 1.12 -2.35
N GLU A 116 3.42 1.13 -1.03
CA GLU A 116 4.05 0.16 -0.13
C GLU A 116 3.63 -1.28 -0.47
N VAL A 117 2.33 -1.51 -0.65
CA VAL A 117 1.81 -2.84 -1.03
C VAL A 117 2.36 -3.28 -2.38
N TRP A 118 2.45 -2.38 -3.36
CA TRP A 118 3.08 -2.68 -4.64
C TRP A 118 4.58 -2.98 -4.51
N ASP A 119 5.31 -2.21 -3.71
CA ASP A 119 6.76 -2.37 -3.54
C ASP A 119 7.10 -3.71 -2.85
N LEU A 120 6.35 -4.05 -1.79
CA LEU A 120 6.63 -5.21 -0.94
C LEU A 120 5.97 -6.52 -1.39
N TYR A 121 4.79 -6.46 -2.01
CA TYR A 121 4.01 -7.62 -2.46
C TYR A 121 3.79 -7.67 -3.98
N GLY A 122 4.11 -6.62 -4.73
CA GLY A 122 3.98 -6.61 -6.20
C GLY A 122 2.55 -6.60 -6.73
N ILE A 123 1.57 -6.24 -5.90
CA ILE A 123 0.18 -6.07 -6.33
C ILE A 123 0.05 -4.69 -6.96
N ARG A 124 -0.43 -4.61 -8.21
CA ARG A 124 -0.49 -3.36 -8.97
C ARG A 124 -1.83 -2.67 -8.76
N PHE A 125 -1.78 -1.37 -8.44
CA PHE A 125 -2.97 -0.54 -8.33
C PHE A 125 -3.22 0.21 -9.65
N VAL A 126 -4.34 -0.10 -10.30
CA VAL A 126 -4.79 0.54 -11.55
C VAL A 126 -5.35 1.93 -11.22
N ASP A 127 -5.13 2.89 -12.11
CA ASP A 127 -5.49 4.32 -11.93
C ASP A 127 -4.76 5.03 -10.78
N HIS A 128 -3.67 4.46 -10.26
CA HIS A 128 -2.83 5.13 -9.26
C HIS A 128 -1.98 6.24 -9.90
N PRO A 129 -1.91 7.46 -9.33
CA PRO A 129 -1.24 8.61 -9.96
C PRO A 129 0.29 8.50 -10.07
N ASP A 130 0.96 7.86 -9.11
CA ASP A 130 2.43 7.69 -9.10
C ASP A 130 2.82 6.36 -8.46
N LEU A 131 2.68 5.26 -9.19
CA LEU A 131 3.00 3.92 -8.67
C LEU A 131 4.49 3.61 -8.89
N ARG A 132 5.33 4.13 -8.01
CA ARG A 132 6.78 3.88 -7.97
C ARG A 132 7.24 3.36 -6.60
N ARG A 133 8.45 2.80 -6.54
CA ARG A 133 9.00 2.22 -5.30
C ARG A 133 9.09 3.29 -4.22
N ILE A 134 8.99 2.88 -2.96
CA ILE A 134 8.98 3.82 -1.84
C ILE A 134 9.85 3.37 -0.69
N LEU A 135 9.85 2.08 -0.36
CA LEU A 135 10.68 1.54 0.72
C LEU A 135 11.98 0.96 0.16
N LEU A 136 11.91 0.33 -1.00
CA LEU A 136 13.04 -0.31 -1.64
C LEU A 136 13.74 0.66 -2.60
N TYR A 137 15.04 0.46 -2.80
CA TYR A 137 15.80 1.19 -3.82
C TYR A 137 15.40 0.73 -5.23
N ASP A 138 15.63 1.56 -6.24
CA ASP A 138 15.05 1.38 -7.57
C ASP A 138 15.47 0.05 -8.25
N GLU A 139 16.72 -0.37 -8.05
CA GLU A 139 17.28 -1.60 -8.63
C GLU A 139 16.93 -2.87 -7.82
N PHE A 140 16.16 -2.75 -6.74
CA PHE A 140 15.79 -3.91 -5.92
C PHE A 140 15.05 -4.93 -6.78
N GLN A 141 15.49 -6.19 -6.72
CA GLN A 141 14.89 -7.26 -7.50
C GLN A 141 13.93 -8.08 -6.63
N GLY A 142 12.66 -8.11 -7.06
CA GLY A 142 11.59 -8.87 -6.40
C GLY A 142 10.77 -8.08 -5.39
N HIS A 143 10.06 -8.83 -4.53
CA HIS A 143 9.07 -8.35 -3.56
C HIS A 143 9.26 -9.10 -2.23
N PRO A 144 9.91 -8.47 -1.23
CA PRO A 144 10.46 -9.19 -0.08
C PRO A 144 9.44 -9.79 0.89
N LEU A 145 8.21 -9.27 0.94
CA LEU A 145 7.18 -9.79 1.85
C LEU A 145 6.41 -10.99 1.28
N ARG A 146 6.67 -11.36 0.01
CA ARG A 146 6.14 -12.60 -0.55
C ARG A 146 6.84 -13.81 0.05
N LYS A 147 6.09 -14.89 0.26
CA LYS A 147 6.60 -16.11 0.92
C LYS A 147 7.48 -16.98 0.03
N ASP A 148 7.46 -16.78 -1.28
CA ASP A 148 8.34 -17.40 -2.26
C ASP A 148 9.66 -16.63 -2.48
N TYR A 149 9.79 -15.43 -1.91
CA TYR A 149 10.99 -14.62 -2.06
C TYR A 149 12.21 -15.26 -1.37
N PRO A 150 13.36 -15.39 -2.05
CA PRO A 150 14.52 -16.08 -1.51
C PRO A 150 15.29 -15.19 -0.51
N ILE A 151 14.82 -15.16 0.75
CA ILE A 151 15.39 -14.33 1.83
C ILE A 151 16.88 -14.62 2.12
N ASN A 152 17.34 -15.85 1.84
CA ASN A 152 18.72 -16.26 2.07
C ASN A 152 19.69 -15.82 0.96
N GLN A 153 19.19 -15.22 -0.12
CA GLN A 153 20.03 -14.72 -1.20
C GLN A 153 20.40 -13.25 -0.96
N CYS A 154 21.60 -12.89 -1.38
CA CYS A 154 22.02 -11.49 -1.38
C CYS A 154 21.43 -10.77 -2.61
N GLN A 155 21.03 -9.52 -2.41
CA GLN A 155 20.74 -8.63 -3.53
C GLN A 155 22.01 -8.38 -4.36
N PRO A 156 21.87 -8.20 -5.68
CA PRO A 156 22.99 -7.86 -6.54
C PRO A 156 23.62 -6.54 -6.08
N ARG A 157 24.95 -6.44 -6.23
CA ARG A 157 25.66 -5.18 -5.93
C ARG A 157 25.26 -4.15 -6.98
N VAL A 158 24.74 -3.03 -6.50
CA VAL A 158 24.40 -1.87 -7.33
C VAL A 158 25.62 -0.94 -7.36
N PRO A 159 25.96 -0.35 -8.52
CA PRO A 159 27.01 0.66 -8.59
C PRO A 159 26.64 1.88 -7.73
N GLU A 160 27.66 2.58 -7.23
CA GLU A 160 27.45 3.84 -6.52
C GLU A 160 26.81 4.86 -7.46
N ARG A 161 25.74 5.51 -7.00
CA ARG A 161 25.06 6.56 -7.76
C ARG A 161 25.79 7.88 -7.55
N HIS A 162 26.26 8.48 -8.64
CA HIS A 162 26.74 9.86 -8.59
C HIS A 162 25.54 10.80 -8.47
N VAL A 163 25.50 11.60 -7.42
CA VAL A 163 24.47 12.62 -7.20
C VAL A 163 25.13 13.96 -7.45
N ASP A 164 24.74 14.65 -8.51
CA ASP A 164 25.26 15.99 -8.81
C ASP A 164 24.73 17.02 -7.79
N GLY A 165 25.59 17.95 -7.39
CA GLY A 165 25.19 19.09 -6.55
C GLY A 165 25.03 18.75 -5.07
N THR A 166 25.76 17.75 -4.56
CA THR A 166 25.80 17.54 -3.11
C THR A 166 26.63 18.62 -2.44
N PHE A 167 26.31 18.91 -1.18
CA PHE A 167 27.09 19.83 -0.35
C PHE A 167 28.59 19.45 -0.26
N VAL A 168 28.89 18.16 -0.40
CA VAL A 168 30.26 17.63 -0.42
C VAL A 168 31.00 18.07 -1.69
N ASP A 169 30.34 18.06 -2.84
CA ASP A 169 30.92 18.51 -4.12
C ASP A 169 31.20 20.01 -4.09
N GLU A 170 30.28 20.81 -3.56
CA GLU A 170 30.46 22.26 -3.41
C GLU A 170 31.63 22.61 -2.49
N ARG A 171 31.74 21.92 -1.33
CA ARG A 171 32.86 22.11 -0.40
C ARG A 171 34.19 21.68 -1.01
N SER A 172 34.19 20.58 -1.74
CA SER A 172 35.38 20.03 -2.41
C SER A 172 35.86 20.96 -3.53
N ASN A 173 34.94 21.47 -4.34
CA ASN A 173 35.22 22.47 -5.37
C ASN A 173 35.74 23.78 -4.76
N ASN A 174 35.16 24.24 -3.65
CA ASN A 174 35.65 25.41 -2.94
C ASN A 174 37.05 25.20 -2.34
N LYS A 175 37.36 24.00 -1.83
CA LYS A 175 38.70 23.65 -1.32
C LYS A 175 39.73 23.59 -2.44
N LEU A 176 39.39 22.97 -3.57
CA LEU A 176 40.25 22.90 -4.77
C LEU A 176 40.54 24.29 -5.33
N ARG A 177 39.53 25.16 -5.43
CA ARG A 177 39.70 26.56 -5.85
C ARG A 177 40.63 27.34 -4.92
N ARG A 178 40.51 27.15 -3.59
CA ARG A 178 41.42 27.78 -2.60
C ARG A 178 42.86 27.32 -2.78
N LEU A 179 43.08 26.02 -2.94
CA LEU A 179 44.41 25.45 -3.18
C LEU A 179 45.04 25.95 -4.48
N GLN A 180 44.27 26.03 -5.57
CA GLN A 180 44.74 26.59 -6.84
C GLN A 180 45.15 28.07 -6.70
N HIS A 181 44.38 28.85 -5.93
CA HIS A 181 44.72 30.25 -5.67
C HIS A 181 46.02 30.39 -4.86
N GLU A 182 46.23 29.55 -3.84
CA GLU A 182 47.47 29.52 -3.05
C GLU A 182 48.70 29.12 -3.88
N ILE A 183 48.54 28.13 -4.76
CA ILE A 183 49.61 27.68 -5.67
C ILE A 183 49.99 28.80 -6.65
N ASN A 184 49.01 29.48 -7.25
CA ASN A 184 49.26 30.56 -8.20
C ASN A 184 49.84 31.82 -7.54
N ARG A 185 49.62 32.05 -6.24
CA ARG A 185 50.26 33.14 -5.48
C ARG A 185 51.73 32.89 -5.13
N LYS A 186 52.19 31.64 -5.17
CA LYS A 186 53.56 31.23 -4.82
C LYS A 186 54.50 31.09 -6.02
N LYS A 187 53.99 31.28 -7.24
CA LYS A 187 54.79 31.44 -8.47
C LYS A 187 54.95 32.91 -8.79
#